data_AF-A0A433RWM5-F1
#
_entry.id   AF-A0A433RWM5-F1
#
_cell.length_a   1.000
_cell.length_b   1.000
_cell.length_c   1.000
_cell.angle_alpha   90.00
_cell.angle_beta   90.00
_cell.angle_gamma   90.00
#
_symmetry.space_group_name_H-M   'P 1'
#
loop_
_entity.id
_entity.type
_entity.pdbx_description
1 polymer ?
#
loop_
_entity_poly.entity_id
_entity_poly.type
_entity_poly.pdbx_seq_one_letter_code
_entity_poly.pdbx_strand_id
1 'polypeptide(L)'
;MNLKDYKRELNLIAKQNMTEYDLYSLVMALLREGENIKALSLRDVSRRIKSARGQVFYGLSSIPDLVILDENFDNEHNANKNIDNINQIYGCIEVKALNKPLPTIHTINEKLQSSLSPEEGQLLGTILWYRKVIYTNGLDWIYYECEYSDDYWKEIKKNVERRIAGKANIHWYKEIDLTKVSIKSNSLMNGTNRSVKQLTIDDINEINWQEFRENLHQINWK
;
A
#
# COMPACT_ATOMS: atom_id res chain seq x y z
N MET A 1 -0.78 20.63 4.10
CA MET A 1 -2.10 20.51 4.74
C MET A 1 -1.89 20.60 6.25
N ASN A 2 -2.62 21.50 6.91
CA ASN A 2 -2.58 21.59 8.37
C ASN A 2 -3.59 20.61 9.00
N LEU A 3 -3.46 20.37 10.31
CA LEU A 3 -4.31 19.42 11.02
C LEU A 3 -5.81 19.76 10.95
N LYS A 4 -6.16 21.05 11.05
CA LYS A 4 -7.55 21.51 11.02
C LYS A 4 -8.22 21.16 9.70
N ASP A 5 -7.54 21.38 8.58
CA ASP A 5 -8.02 21.03 7.25
C ASP A 5 -8.12 19.51 7.10
N TYR A 6 -7.14 18.76 7.57
CA TYR A 6 -7.16 17.30 7.56
C TYR A 6 -8.37 16.74 8.31
N LYS A 7 -8.57 17.14 9.57
CA LYS A 7 -9.72 16.71 10.38
C LYS A 7 -11.05 17.15 9.77
N ARG A 8 -11.10 18.33 9.15
CA ARG A 8 -12.29 18.80 8.42
C ARG A 8 -12.63 17.87 7.26
N GLU A 9 -11.67 17.51 6.42
CA GLU A 9 -11.90 16.59 5.29
C GLU A 9 -12.31 15.19 5.77
N LEU A 10 -11.67 14.63 6.80
CA LEU A 10 -12.10 13.34 7.39
C LEU A 10 -13.56 13.38 7.89
N ASN A 11 -13.95 14.48 8.53
CA ASN A 11 -15.34 14.68 8.97
C ASN A 11 -16.32 14.81 7.79
N LEU A 12 -15.92 15.44 6.69
CA LEU A 12 -16.74 15.56 5.49
C LEU A 12 -16.93 14.20 4.82
N ILE A 13 -15.84 13.44 4.63
CA ILE A 13 -15.88 12.07 4.09
C ILE A 13 -16.82 11.21 4.93
N ALA A 14 -16.68 11.24 6.26
CA ALA A 14 -17.50 10.46 7.17
C ALA A 14 -19.01 10.75 7.05
N LYS A 15 -19.37 12.02 6.76
CA LYS A 15 -20.77 12.47 6.73
C LYS A 15 -21.39 12.39 5.34
N GLN A 16 -20.61 12.70 4.31
CA GLN A 16 -21.13 12.93 2.96
C GLN A 16 -21.04 11.67 2.11
N ASN A 17 -19.93 10.93 2.19
CA ASN A 17 -19.67 9.80 1.31
C ASN A 17 -18.55 8.93 1.89
N MET A 18 -18.92 7.96 2.74
CA MET A 18 -18.00 7.06 3.45
C MET A 18 -17.38 6.03 2.51
N THR A 19 -16.51 6.49 1.61
CA THR A 19 -15.84 5.67 0.61
C THR A 19 -14.34 5.96 0.58
N GLU A 20 -13.55 4.95 0.21
CA GLU A 20 -12.09 5.07 0.12
C GLU A 20 -11.65 6.06 -0.98
N TYR A 21 -12.42 6.22 -2.06
CA TYR A 21 -12.09 7.12 -3.15
C TYR A 21 -11.95 8.59 -2.72
N ASP A 22 -12.72 9.02 -1.73
CA ASP A 22 -12.65 10.40 -1.24
C ASP A 22 -11.41 10.65 -0.36
N LEU A 23 -10.76 9.59 0.12
CA LEU A 23 -9.45 9.68 0.78
C LEU A 23 -8.31 9.81 -0.23
N TYR A 24 -8.48 9.42 -1.49
CA TYR A 24 -7.36 9.38 -2.44
C TYR A 24 -6.74 10.76 -2.67
N SER A 25 -7.56 11.79 -2.86
CA SER A 25 -7.08 13.18 -3.05
C SER A 25 -6.36 13.69 -1.80
N LEU A 26 -6.89 13.38 -0.62
CA LEU A 26 -6.33 13.73 0.67
C LEU A 26 -4.95 13.08 0.89
N VAL A 27 -4.87 11.77 0.66
CA VAL A 27 -3.63 10.97 0.74
C VAL A 27 -2.59 11.49 -0.25
N MET A 28 -2.98 11.73 -1.50
CA MET A 28 -2.07 12.24 -2.52
C MET A 28 -1.56 13.64 -2.18
N ALA A 29 -2.39 14.52 -1.62
CA ALA A 29 -1.98 15.85 -1.20
C ALA A 29 -0.90 15.79 -0.12
N LEU A 30 -1.10 14.96 0.92
CA LEU A 30 -0.14 14.78 2.01
C LEU A 30 1.21 14.23 1.54
N LEU A 31 1.19 13.25 0.63
CA LEU A 31 2.41 12.67 0.07
C LEU A 31 3.19 13.70 -0.75
N ARG A 32 2.49 14.49 -1.59
CA ARG A 32 3.11 15.48 -2.48
C ARG A 32 3.77 16.65 -1.76
N GLU A 33 3.47 16.85 -0.48
CA GLU A 33 4.13 17.86 0.35
C GLU A 33 5.55 17.45 0.76
N GLY A 34 5.89 16.16 0.70
CA GLY A 34 7.19 15.65 1.11
C GLY A 34 8.27 15.81 0.03
N GLU A 35 9.48 16.19 0.43
CA GLU A 35 10.65 16.21 -0.46
C GLU A 35 10.98 14.82 -1.02
N ASN A 36 10.69 13.77 -0.26
CA ASN A 36 10.96 12.37 -0.61
C ASN A 36 10.21 11.87 -1.85
N ILE A 37 9.20 12.61 -2.35
CA ILE A 37 8.47 12.25 -3.57
C ILE A 37 8.68 13.23 -4.73
N LYS A 38 9.40 14.34 -4.54
CA LYS A 38 9.52 15.40 -5.57
C LYS A 38 10.14 14.94 -6.88
N ALA A 39 11.12 14.05 -6.81
CA ALA A 39 11.79 13.45 -7.97
C ALA A 39 11.15 12.10 -8.39
N LEU A 40 9.91 11.86 -7.96
CA LEU A 40 9.16 10.64 -8.21
C LEU A 40 7.78 11.00 -8.77
N SER A 41 7.09 10.00 -9.32
CA SER A 41 5.75 10.14 -9.86
C SER A 41 4.73 9.38 -9.02
N LEU A 42 3.86 10.11 -8.31
CA LEU A 42 2.66 9.55 -7.66
C LEU A 42 1.49 9.47 -8.63
N ARG A 43 0.89 8.29 -8.81
CA ARG A 43 -0.23 8.06 -9.74
C ARG A 43 -1.33 7.21 -9.12
N ASP A 44 -2.57 7.60 -9.39
CA ASP A 44 -3.75 6.76 -9.19
C ASP A 44 -3.82 5.68 -10.27
N VAL A 45 -3.87 4.42 -9.81
CA VAL A 45 -3.97 3.24 -10.66
C VAL A 45 -5.13 2.33 -10.27
N SER A 46 -5.97 2.72 -9.30
CA SER A 46 -7.11 1.97 -8.76
C SER A 46 -8.04 1.41 -9.85
N ARG A 47 -8.22 2.15 -10.95
CA ARG A 47 -9.10 1.75 -12.07
C ARG A 47 -8.39 1.12 -13.26
N ARG A 48 -7.08 0.86 -13.17
CA ARG A 48 -6.28 0.38 -14.31
C ARG A 48 -6.42 -1.10 -14.61
N ILE A 49 -7.10 -1.88 -13.76
CA ILE A 49 -7.27 -3.34 -13.93
C ILE A 49 -7.88 -3.74 -15.28
N LYS A 50 -8.69 -2.87 -15.88
CA LYS A 50 -9.36 -3.10 -17.17
C LYS A 50 -8.56 -2.61 -18.38
N SER A 51 -7.39 -2.01 -18.17
CA SER A 51 -6.60 -1.39 -19.24
C SER A 51 -5.38 -2.23 -19.59
N ALA A 52 -5.00 -2.27 -20.88
CA ALA A 52 -3.77 -2.93 -21.32
C ALA A 52 -2.54 -2.39 -20.57
N ARG A 53 -2.47 -1.07 -20.43
CA ARG A 53 -1.40 -0.36 -19.69
C ARG A 53 -1.43 -0.56 -18.17
N GLY A 54 -2.48 -1.17 -17.61
CA GLY A 54 -2.58 -1.39 -16.17
C GLY A 54 -1.91 -2.67 -15.67
N GLN A 55 -1.51 -3.54 -16.58
CA GLN A 55 -1.09 -4.90 -16.26
C GLN A 55 0.24 -4.95 -15.49
N VAL A 56 1.13 -3.97 -15.70
CA VAL A 56 2.35 -3.80 -14.91
C VAL A 56 2.08 -3.64 -13.41
N PHE A 57 0.95 -3.01 -13.05
CA PHE A 57 0.56 -2.80 -11.66
C PHE A 57 -0.14 -4.02 -11.05
N TYR A 58 -0.26 -5.13 -11.79
CA TYR A 58 -0.90 -6.32 -11.27
C TYR A 58 0.09 -7.12 -10.42
N GLY A 59 -0.13 -7.14 -9.11
CA GLY A 59 0.70 -7.89 -8.16
C GLY A 59 0.18 -9.29 -7.86
N LEU A 60 0.68 -9.87 -6.76
CA LEU A 60 0.29 -11.18 -6.25
C LEU A 60 -1.18 -11.27 -5.83
N SER A 61 -1.78 -10.15 -5.43
CA SER A 61 -3.16 -10.10 -4.93
C SER A 61 -4.09 -9.21 -5.76
N SER A 62 -3.71 -7.97 -6.05
CA SER A 62 -4.47 -7.01 -6.86
C SER A 62 -3.57 -5.89 -7.40
N ILE A 63 -4.18 -4.95 -8.11
CA ILE A 63 -3.60 -3.62 -8.34
C ILE A 63 -3.85 -2.79 -7.07
N PRO A 64 -2.87 -1.97 -6.61
CA PRO A 64 -3.05 -1.08 -5.47
C PRO A 64 -3.84 0.17 -5.89
N ASP A 65 -4.20 1.03 -4.94
CA ASP A 65 -4.90 2.27 -5.28
C ASP A 65 -3.98 3.30 -5.93
N LEU A 66 -2.82 3.54 -5.31
CA LEU A 66 -1.82 4.49 -5.78
C LEU A 66 -0.44 3.82 -5.89
N VAL A 67 0.40 4.31 -6.81
CA VAL A 67 1.78 3.85 -6.98
C VAL A 67 2.75 5.02 -7.00
N ILE A 68 3.96 4.75 -6.52
CA ILE A 68 5.11 5.65 -6.57
C ILE A 68 6.08 5.09 -7.60
N LEU A 69 6.33 5.89 -8.64
CA LEU A 69 7.09 5.49 -9.82
C LEU A 69 8.36 6.31 -9.91
N ASP A 70 9.37 5.75 -10.56
CA ASP A 70 10.46 6.53 -11.11
C ASP A 70 9.92 7.60 -12.08
N GLU A 71 10.60 8.74 -12.16
CA GLU A 71 10.21 9.82 -13.08
C GLU A 71 10.32 9.40 -14.55
N ASN A 72 11.18 8.44 -14.86
CA ASN A 72 11.40 7.87 -16.18
C ASN A 72 10.61 6.56 -16.40
N PHE A 73 9.61 6.27 -15.56
CA PHE A 73 8.72 5.13 -15.78
C PHE A 73 7.98 5.30 -17.10
N ASP A 74 8.35 4.50 -18.10
CA ASP A 74 7.69 4.46 -19.39
C ASP A 74 6.81 3.20 -19.48
N ASN A 75 5.55 3.44 -19.86
CA ASN A 75 4.54 2.41 -20.05
C ASN A 75 3.64 2.73 -21.25
N GLU A 76 4.12 3.58 -22.18
CA GLU A 76 3.38 3.99 -23.36
C GLU A 76 3.06 2.80 -24.27
N HIS A 77 4.02 1.90 -24.43
CA HIS A 77 3.97 0.75 -25.34
C HIS A 77 3.77 -0.60 -24.66
N ASN A 78 3.41 -0.63 -23.36
CA ASN A 78 3.16 -1.88 -22.65
C ASN A 78 1.75 -2.44 -22.99
N ALA A 79 1.65 -3.06 -24.16
CA ALA A 79 0.43 -3.70 -24.65
C ALA A 79 0.36 -5.21 -24.31
N ASN A 80 1.48 -5.81 -23.87
CA ASN A 80 1.68 -7.26 -23.86
C ASN A 80 1.81 -7.88 -22.46
N LYS A 81 1.14 -7.34 -21.44
CA LYS A 81 1.13 -7.93 -20.08
C LYS A 81 2.53 -8.12 -19.48
N ASN A 82 3.54 -7.36 -19.95
CA ASN A 82 4.88 -7.48 -19.37
C ASN A 82 4.98 -6.63 -18.10
N ILE A 83 5.86 -7.07 -17.23
CA ILE A 83 6.14 -6.47 -15.91
C ILE A 83 7.63 -6.09 -15.85
N ASP A 84 8.22 -5.72 -16.98
CA ASP A 84 9.67 -5.55 -17.10
C ASP A 84 10.16 -4.28 -16.40
N ASN A 85 9.33 -3.25 -16.37
CA ASN A 85 9.54 -1.99 -15.67
C ASN A 85 9.10 -2.05 -14.18
N ILE A 86 8.84 -3.23 -13.61
CA ILE A 86 8.49 -3.35 -12.18
C ILE A 86 9.53 -2.75 -11.25
N ASN A 87 10.81 -2.80 -11.62
CA ASN A 87 11.91 -2.22 -10.83
C ASN A 87 11.88 -0.67 -10.83
N GLN A 88 11.05 -0.05 -11.66
CA GLN A 88 10.79 1.39 -11.66
C GLN A 88 9.53 1.75 -10.84
N ILE A 89 8.94 0.78 -10.14
CA ILE A 89 7.89 1.01 -9.13
C ILE A 89 8.53 0.91 -7.75
N TYR A 90 8.59 2.03 -7.05
CA TYR A 90 9.27 2.14 -5.76
C TYR A 90 8.39 1.77 -4.56
N GLY A 91 7.08 1.70 -4.76
CA GLY A 91 6.14 1.31 -3.73
C GLY A 91 4.72 1.68 -4.10
N CYS A 92 3.80 1.45 -3.17
CA CYS A 92 2.39 1.75 -3.38
C CYS A 92 1.70 2.25 -2.11
N ILE A 93 0.49 2.75 -2.31
CA ILE A 93 -0.42 3.09 -1.23
C ILE A 93 -1.73 2.36 -1.49
N GLU A 94 -2.19 1.65 -0.46
CA GLU A 94 -3.48 0.98 -0.41
C GLU A 94 -4.33 1.67 0.65
N VAL A 95 -5.48 2.18 0.22
CA VAL A 95 -6.39 3.04 0.97
C VAL A 95 -7.69 2.29 1.20
N LYS A 96 -8.14 2.27 2.45
CA LYS A 96 -9.42 1.70 2.87
C LYS A 96 -10.37 2.79 3.32
N ALA A 97 -11.65 2.46 3.41
CA ALA A 97 -12.67 3.35 3.96
C ALA A 97 -12.35 3.72 5.42
N LEU A 98 -12.70 4.95 5.82
CA LEU A 98 -12.39 5.54 7.13
C LEU A 98 -12.81 4.67 8.32
N ASN A 99 -13.98 4.04 8.22
CA ASN A 99 -14.56 3.19 9.25
C ASN A 99 -13.99 1.75 9.25
N LYS A 100 -13.04 1.44 8.37
CA LYS A 100 -12.51 0.09 8.20
C LYS A 100 -11.25 -0.12 9.05
N PRO A 101 -11.25 -1.06 10.00
CA PRO A 101 -10.04 -1.47 10.70
C PRO A 101 -9.02 -2.08 9.73
N LEU A 102 -7.74 -1.80 9.96
CA LEU A 102 -6.67 -2.32 9.12
C LEU A 102 -6.11 -3.63 9.71
N PRO A 103 -6.12 -4.77 8.99
CA PRO A 103 -5.35 -5.94 9.40
C PRO A 103 -3.86 -5.60 9.49
N THR A 104 -3.14 -6.37 10.31
CA THR A 104 -1.69 -6.21 10.50
C THR A 104 -0.94 -7.46 10.07
N ILE A 105 0.37 -7.34 9.85
CA ILE A 105 1.20 -8.51 9.55
C ILE A 105 1.22 -9.51 10.71
N HIS A 106 1.08 -9.04 11.96
CA HIS A 106 0.96 -9.91 13.13
C HIS A 106 -0.28 -10.80 13.03
N THR A 107 -1.45 -10.20 12.77
CA THR A 107 -2.70 -10.97 12.59
C THR A 107 -2.67 -11.90 11.38
N ILE A 108 -1.93 -11.54 10.32
CA ILE A 108 -1.71 -12.41 9.16
C ILE A 108 -0.86 -13.61 9.57
N ASN A 109 0.25 -13.40 10.27
CA ASN A 109 1.18 -14.45 10.69
C ASN A 109 0.51 -15.51 11.56
N GLU A 110 -0.37 -15.10 12.48
CA GLU A 110 -1.17 -16.01 13.32
C GLU A 110 -2.09 -16.92 12.49
N LYS A 111 -2.50 -16.48 11.30
CA LYS A 111 -3.47 -17.17 10.43
C LYS A 111 -2.84 -17.88 9.24
N LEU A 112 -1.52 -17.81 9.05
CA LEU A 112 -0.85 -18.44 7.91
C LEU A 112 -1.08 -19.96 7.83
N GLN A 113 -1.27 -20.61 8.98
CA GLN A 113 -1.58 -22.05 9.05
C GLN A 113 -3.02 -22.40 8.72
N SER A 114 -3.91 -21.41 8.60
CA SER A 114 -5.33 -21.61 8.28
C SER A 114 -5.66 -21.00 6.91
N SER A 115 -6.60 -20.06 6.87
CA SER A 115 -6.97 -19.32 5.66
C SER A 115 -6.94 -17.83 5.95
N LEU A 116 -6.30 -17.09 5.04
CA LEU A 116 -6.36 -15.64 5.05
C LEU A 116 -7.72 -15.20 4.49
N SER A 117 -8.32 -14.18 5.10
CA SER A 117 -9.43 -13.46 4.48
C SER A 117 -8.97 -12.81 3.16
N PRO A 118 -9.90 -12.44 2.26
CA PRO A 118 -9.56 -11.75 1.03
C PRO A 118 -8.70 -10.49 1.25
N GLU A 119 -8.96 -9.76 2.33
CA GLU A 119 -8.25 -8.53 2.67
C GLU A 119 -6.85 -8.77 3.23
N GLU A 120 -6.69 -9.78 4.10
CA GLU A 120 -5.38 -10.21 4.60
C GLU A 120 -4.49 -10.75 3.46
N GLY A 121 -5.08 -11.54 2.55
CA GLY A 121 -4.42 -11.96 1.32
C GLY A 121 -4.11 -10.77 0.42
N GLN A 122 -5.00 -9.77 0.33
CA GLN A 122 -4.72 -8.55 -0.42
C GLN A 122 -3.49 -7.84 0.10
N LEU A 123 -3.48 -7.53 1.40
CA LEU A 123 -2.38 -6.84 2.08
C LEU A 123 -1.05 -7.60 1.93
N LEU A 124 -1.03 -8.91 2.21
CA LEU A 124 0.19 -9.71 2.09
C LEU A 124 0.74 -9.70 0.65
N GLY A 125 -0.13 -9.87 -0.34
CA GLY A 125 0.29 -9.84 -1.75
C GLY A 125 0.82 -8.48 -2.18
N THR A 126 0.23 -7.39 -1.68
CA THR A 126 0.68 -6.02 -1.91
C THR A 126 2.05 -5.79 -1.29
N ILE A 127 2.26 -6.19 -0.03
CA ILE A 127 3.56 -6.07 0.67
C ILE A 127 4.66 -6.85 -0.05
N LEU A 128 4.39 -8.10 -0.41
CA LEU A 128 5.37 -8.94 -1.09
C LEU A 128 5.74 -8.39 -2.47
N TRP A 129 4.78 -7.86 -3.22
CA TRP A 129 5.02 -7.39 -4.59
C TRP A 129 5.66 -6.01 -4.66
N TYR A 130 5.11 -5.04 -3.92
CA TYR A 130 5.54 -3.64 -4.00
C TYR A 130 6.65 -3.27 -3.03
N ARG A 131 6.92 -4.14 -2.04
CA ARG A 131 7.99 -4.05 -1.04
C ARG A 131 7.91 -2.89 -0.07
N LYS A 132 7.53 -1.69 -0.51
CA LYS A 132 7.28 -0.51 0.32
C LYS A 132 5.81 -0.12 0.17
N VAL A 133 5.04 -0.24 1.24
CA VAL A 133 3.58 -0.08 1.19
C VAL A 133 3.11 0.82 2.31
N ILE A 134 2.39 1.89 1.98
CA ILE A 134 1.54 2.58 2.95
C ILE A 134 0.16 1.94 2.92
N TYR A 135 -0.30 1.46 4.07
CA TYR A 135 -1.65 0.97 4.25
C TYR A 135 -2.41 1.89 5.19
N THR A 136 -3.52 2.48 4.72
CA THR A 136 -4.20 3.53 5.46
C THR A 136 -5.71 3.51 5.29
N ASN A 137 -6.44 3.99 6.31
CA ASN A 137 -7.84 4.39 6.22
C ASN A 137 -8.03 5.90 6.48
N GLY A 138 -6.95 6.69 6.51
CA GLY A 138 -6.97 8.11 6.88
C GLY A 138 -6.98 8.38 8.40
N LEU A 139 -7.18 7.39 9.26
CA LEU A 139 -7.01 7.51 10.72
C LEU A 139 -5.77 6.76 11.18
N ASP A 140 -5.50 5.64 10.52
CA ASP A 140 -4.38 4.78 10.73
C ASP A 140 -3.49 4.83 9.48
N TRP A 141 -2.19 4.93 9.70
CA TRP A 141 -1.19 4.92 8.63
C TRP A 141 -0.08 3.98 9.02
N ILE A 142 0.05 2.87 8.29
CA ILE A 142 1.05 1.85 8.55
C ILE A 142 1.96 1.77 7.34
N TYR A 143 3.25 1.97 7.55
CA TYR A 143 4.26 1.71 6.55
C TYR A 143 4.80 0.29 6.71
N TYR A 144 4.77 -0.49 5.64
CA TYR A 144 5.40 -1.80 5.55
C TYR A 144 6.61 -1.74 4.64
N GLU A 145 7.68 -2.39 5.06
CA GLU A 145 8.88 -2.60 4.26
C GLU A 145 9.23 -4.08 4.23
N CYS A 146 9.43 -4.61 3.03
CA CYS A 146 9.62 -6.02 2.76
C CYS A 146 10.92 -6.26 2.00
N GLU A 147 11.73 -7.15 2.56
CA GLU A 147 13.05 -7.51 2.07
C GLU A 147 13.14 -9.03 1.88
N TYR A 148 13.71 -9.43 0.75
CA TYR A 148 14.07 -10.80 0.41
C TYR A 148 15.15 -10.79 -0.68
N SER A 149 15.82 -11.93 -0.91
CA SER A 149 16.94 -12.02 -1.86
C SER A 149 16.50 -11.84 -3.32
N ASP A 150 17.45 -11.49 -4.20
CA ASP A 150 17.20 -11.36 -5.64
C ASP A 150 16.73 -12.68 -6.29
N ASP A 151 17.20 -13.82 -5.78
CA ASP A 151 16.73 -15.11 -6.26
C ASP A 151 15.28 -15.35 -5.85
N TYR A 152 14.90 -14.96 -4.63
CA TYR A 152 13.52 -15.04 -4.21
C TYR A 152 12.62 -14.04 -4.95
N TRP A 153 13.14 -12.87 -5.32
CA TRP A 153 12.43 -11.93 -6.19
C TRP A 153 12.04 -12.57 -7.53
N LYS A 154 12.93 -13.35 -8.15
CA LYS A 154 12.60 -14.09 -9.39
C LYS A 154 11.47 -15.10 -9.17
N GLU A 155 11.43 -15.76 -8.00
CA GLU A 155 10.35 -16.67 -7.62
C GLU A 155 9.01 -15.90 -7.48
N ILE A 156 9.01 -14.75 -6.81
CA ILE A 156 7.83 -13.87 -6.67
C ILE A 156 7.35 -13.40 -8.05
N LYS A 157 8.25 -12.94 -8.91
CA LYS A 157 7.94 -12.49 -10.29
C LYS A 157 7.24 -13.60 -11.09
N LYS A 158 7.77 -14.82 -11.05
CA LYS A 158 7.18 -15.99 -11.71
C LYS A 158 5.78 -16.31 -11.18
N ASN A 159 5.52 -16.13 -9.88
CA ASN A 159 4.19 -16.28 -9.31
C ASN A 159 3.19 -15.27 -9.87
N VAL A 160 3.58 -14.00 -9.97
CA VAL A 160 2.75 -12.94 -10.56
C VAL A 160 2.46 -13.20 -12.04
N GLU A 161 3.46 -13.62 -12.82
CA GLU A 161 3.27 -13.96 -14.23
C GLU A 161 2.27 -15.12 -14.42
N ARG A 162 2.36 -16.17 -13.59
CA ARG A 162 1.37 -17.26 -13.57
C ARG A 162 -0.03 -16.75 -13.25
N ARG A 163 -0.14 -15.81 -12.32
CA ARG A 163 -1.41 -15.20 -11.92
C ARG A 163 -2.01 -14.35 -13.04
N ILE A 164 -1.22 -13.51 -13.70
CA ILE A 164 -1.62 -12.71 -14.87
C ILE A 164 -2.09 -13.62 -16.02
N ALA A 165 -1.47 -14.79 -16.17
CA ALA A 165 -1.87 -15.81 -17.14
C ALA A 165 -3.12 -16.62 -16.75
N GLY A 166 -3.74 -16.36 -15.59
CA GLY A 166 -4.90 -17.10 -15.10
C GLY A 166 -4.59 -18.52 -14.60
N LYS A 167 -3.34 -18.80 -14.24
CA LYS A 167 -2.84 -20.13 -13.83
C LYS A 167 -2.51 -20.24 -12.34
N ALA A 168 -2.87 -19.24 -11.53
CA ALA A 168 -2.55 -19.22 -10.10
C ALA A 168 -3.70 -19.77 -9.23
N ASN A 169 -3.33 -20.36 -8.10
CA ASN A 169 -4.26 -20.79 -7.07
C ASN A 169 -4.93 -19.58 -6.38
N ILE A 170 -6.19 -19.72 -5.98
CA ILE A 170 -6.89 -18.73 -5.14
C ILE A 170 -6.17 -18.48 -3.80
N HIS A 171 -5.49 -19.50 -3.28
CA HIS A 171 -4.62 -19.46 -2.10
C HIS A 171 -3.13 -19.36 -2.49
N TRP A 172 -2.80 -18.43 -3.40
CA TRP A 172 -1.42 -18.21 -3.89
C TRP A 172 -0.38 -18.10 -2.77
N TYR A 173 -0.77 -17.58 -1.59
CA TYR A 173 0.12 -17.41 -0.44
C TYR A 173 0.66 -18.74 0.13
N LYS A 174 0.01 -19.87 -0.17
CA LYS A 174 0.51 -21.21 0.20
C LYS A 174 1.69 -21.68 -0.65
N GLU A 175 1.92 -21.04 -1.80
CA GLU A 175 3.05 -21.31 -2.69
C GLU A 175 4.26 -20.41 -2.40
N ILE A 176 4.13 -19.51 -1.41
CA ILE A 176 5.16 -18.56 -1.00
C ILE A 176 5.77 -19.02 0.32
N ASP A 177 7.08 -19.24 0.31
CA ASP A 177 7.86 -19.49 1.52
C ASP A 177 8.13 -18.17 2.26
N LEU A 178 7.27 -17.83 3.21
CA LEU A 178 7.38 -16.61 3.99
C LEU A 178 8.59 -16.62 4.95
N THR A 179 9.26 -17.76 5.16
CA THR A 179 10.49 -17.80 5.99
C THR A 179 11.67 -17.10 5.32
N LYS A 180 11.60 -16.93 3.99
CA LYS A 180 12.59 -16.19 3.18
C LYS A 180 12.34 -14.68 3.12
N VAL A 181 11.31 -14.19 3.83
CA VAL A 181 10.84 -12.81 3.75
C VAL A 181 10.99 -12.13 5.11
N SER A 182 11.56 -10.93 5.12
CA SER A 182 11.52 -10.03 6.28
C SER A 182 10.50 -8.93 6.01
N ILE A 183 9.50 -8.77 6.90
CA ILE A 183 8.52 -7.69 6.83
C ILE A 183 8.62 -6.86 8.11
N LYS A 184 8.96 -5.59 7.96
CA LYS A 184 8.92 -4.58 9.01
C LYS A 184 7.64 -3.77 8.85
N SER A 185 7.06 -3.35 9.97
CA SER A 185 5.91 -2.45 9.98
C SER A 185 6.13 -1.32 10.96
N ASN A 186 5.84 -0.09 10.55
CA ASN A 186 5.88 1.09 11.40
C ASN A 186 4.55 1.83 11.36
N SER A 187 4.03 2.23 12.53
CA SER A 187 2.90 3.15 12.59
C SER A 187 3.43 4.55 12.31
N LEU A 188 2.95 5.19 11.25
CA LEU A 188 3.34 6.56 10.93
C LEU A 188 2.60 7.55 11.84
N MET A 189 1.37 7.21 12.23
CA MET A 189 0.58 7.99 13.17
C MET A 189 0.59 7.29 14.54
N ASN A 190 1.09 7.99 15.57
CA ASN A 190 1.33 7.58 16.96
C ASN A 190 2.63 6.83 17.27
N GLY A 191 3.50 7.50 18.03
CA GLY A 191 4.55 6.88 18.83
C GLY A 191 4.01 5.94 19.93
N THR A 192 4.40 4.68 19.84
CA THR A 192 4.37 3.63 20.87
C THR A 192 3.01 2.97 21.24
N ASN A 193 2.97 1.65 21.03
CA ASN A 193 2.01 0.65 21.53
C ASN A 193 0.52 0.85 21.23
N ARG A 194 0.08 0.39 20.05
CA ARG A 194 -1.33 0.12 19.77
C ARG A 194 -1.87 -0.96 20.71
N SER A 195 -2.68 -0.55 21.68
CA SER A 195 -3.64 -1.41 22.36
C SER A 195 -4.95 -1.48 21.56
N VAL A 196 -4.99 -2.27 20.47
CA VAL A 196 -6.19 -2.83 19.78
C VAL A 196 -7.30 -1.86 19.30
N LYS A 197 -7.34 -0.60 19.74
CA LYS A 197 -8.45 0.33 19.48
C LYS A 197 -8.18 1.11 18.20
N GLN A 198 -9.15 1.09 17.29
CA GLN A 198 -9.19 1.93 16.11
C GLN A 198 -9.18 3.41 16.52
N LEU A 199 -8.32 4.20 15.88
CA LEU A 199 -8.25 5.63 16.12
C LEU A 199 -9.53 6.32 15.65
N THR A 200 -9.87 7.42 16.30
CA THR A 200 -10.92 8.34 15.91
C THR A 200 -10.32 9.67 15.47
N ILE A 201 -11.11 10.50 14.79
CA ILE A 201 -10.66 11.84 14.35
C ILE A 201 -10.19 12.68 15.55
N ASP A 202 -10.79 12.48 16.72
CA ASP A 202 -10.46 13.24 17.94
C ASP A 202 -9.12 12.83 18.56
N ASP A 203 -8.65 11.61 18.28
CA ASP A 203 -7.34 11.13 18.74
C ASP A 203 -6.17 11.81 17.99
N ILE A 204 -6.44 12.48 16.85
CA ILE A 204 -5.43 13.22 16.09
C ILE A 204 -5.30 14.63 16.66
N ASN A 205 -4.10 14.93 17.16
CA ASN A 205 -3.70 16.19 17.79
C ASN A 205 -2.43 16.75 17.10
N GLU A 206 -2.02 17.97 17.45
CA GLU A 206 -0.90 18.62 16.76
C GLU A 206 0.43 17.87 16.91
N ILE A 207 0.65 17.16 18.03
CA ILE A 207 1.90 16.44 18.30
C ILE A 207 2.00 15.22 17.38
N ASN A 208 1.00 14.33 17.40
CA ASN A 208 1.03 13.13 16.56
C ASN A 208 0.85 13.46 15.07
N TRP A 209 0.23 14.59 14.73
CA TRP A 209 0.18 15.09 13.36
C TRP A 209 1.54 15.53 12.83
N GLN A 210 2.33 16.25 13.64
CA GLN A 210 3.68 16.65 13.27
C GLN A 210 4.59 15.44 13.10
N GLU A 211 4.60 14.54 14.07
CA GLU A 211 5.33 13.26 14.03
C GLU A 211 4.94 12.45 12.78
N PHE A 212 3.64 12.36 12.48
CA PHE A 212 3.14 11.67 11.29
C PHE A 212 3.73 12.25 10.00
N ARG A 213 3.72 13.57 9.83
CA ARG A 213 4.25 14.18 8.61
C ARG A 213 5.75 13.97 8.49
N GLU A 214 6.49 14.10 9.59
CA GLU A 214 7.94 13.84 9.62
C GLU A 214 8.23 12.39 9.20
N ASN A 215 7.54 11.42 9.80
CA ASN A 215 7.68 10.01 9.45
C ASN A 215 7.31 9.73 7.99
N LEU A 216 6.20 10.28 7.50
CA LEU A 216 5.74 10.12 6.12
C LEU A 216 6.75 10.67 5.11
N HIS A 217 7.32 11.85 5.40
CA HIS A 217 8.22 12.56 4.50
C HIS A 217 9.68 12.09 4.59
N GLN A 218 10.01 11.22 5.56
CA GLN A 218 11.32 10.57 5.68
C GLN A 218 11.38 9.18 5.03
N ILE A 219 10.26 8.63 4.56
CA ILE A 219 10.26 7.32 3.87
C ILE A 219 11.18 7.40 2.66
N ASN A 220 12.20 6.54 2.64
CA ASN A 220 13.06 6.36 1.48
C ASN A 220 12.38 5.42 0.47
N TRP A 221 11.87 5.98 -0.62
CA TRP A 221 11.23 5.20 -1.69
C TRP A 221 12.26 4.55 -2.63
N LYS A 222 13.42 5.17 -2.87
CA LYS A 222 14.46 4.62 -3.75
C LYS A 222 15.32 3.55 -3.07
#